data_AF-A0A819ZHG8-F1
#
_entry.id   AF-A0A819ZHG8-F1
#
_cell.length_a   1.000
_cell.length_b   1.000
_cell.length_c   1.000
_cell.angle_alpha   90.00
_cell.angle_beta   90.00
_cell.angle_gamma   90.00
#
_symmetry.space_group_name_H-M   'P 1'
#
loop_
_entity.id
_entity.type
_entity.pdbx_description
1 polymer ?
#
loop_
_entity_poly.entity_id
_entity_poly.type
_entity_poly.pdbx_seq_one_letter_code
_entity_poly.pdbx_strand_id
1 'polypeptide(L)'
;MQQEYTTTFLDITVNDIKDFKSIRHHFDNSHHYRFSINEKTHLLLNHESELKIQEEKYFELFKEKQIIEKEIEEIKQSKLFNKIIDQQDNLILFPYRSFLNLRHWHRAPKRLKIFFQALAYLFSIKTNDFLTELKLNHNLIRKIQFYQPSSTVLDEFRINFFHLNEISLEYIQNKSFDAYTIAIWIHNIENTDRLKRLKQPEIENQKQLKNKLNELNLNLFNKQKEIQLIENKIETVKEAILQTEKHHHILFESN
;
A
#
# COMPACT_ATOMS: atom_id res chain seq x y z
N MET A 1 -62.92 -26.68 -1.79
CA MET A 1 -62.80 -28.16 -1.67
C MET A 1 -62.25 -28.69 -2.98
N GLN A 2 -61.19 -29.48 -2.91
CA GLN A 2 -60.57 -30.18 -4.05
C GLN A 2 -61.47 -31.33 -4.51
N GLN A 3 -61.54 -31.57 -5.83
CA GLN A 3 -61.99 -32.83 -6.42
C GLN A 3 -60.83 -33.45 -7.21
N GLU A 4 -60.78 -34.78 -7.14
CA GLU A 4 -59.71 -35.68 -7.57
C GLU A 4 -59.56 -35.74 -9.10
N TYR A 5 -58.31 -35.79 -9.57
CA TYR A 5 -58.00 -36.12 -10.96
C TYR A 5 -58.11 -37.63 -11.16
N THR A 6 -59.01 -38.05 -12.04
CA THR A 6 -59.17 -39.46 -12.41
C THR A 6 -58.09 -39.87 -13.41
N THR A 7 -57.23 -40.80 -13.01
CA THR A 7 -56.33 -41.52 -13.91
C THR A 7 -57.16 -42.51 -14.73
N THR A 8 -57.29 -42.28 -16.02
CA THR A 8 -57.92 -43.24 -16.93
C THR A 8 -56.89 -44.32 -17.29
N PHE A 9 -57.08 -45.54 -16.80
CA PHE A 9 -56.39 -46.70 -17.33
C PHE A 9 -57.09 -47.13 -18.63
N LEU A 10 -56.33 -47.16 -19.71
CA LEU A 10 -56.79 -47.62 -21.01
C LEU A 10 -56.63 -49.14 -21.04
N ASP A 11 -57.71 -49.88 -20.78
CA ASP A 11 -57.76 -51.33 -20.98
C ASP A 11 -57.81 -51.61 -22.49
N ILE A 12 -56.66 -51.90 -23.09
CA ILE A 12 -56.55 -52.33 -24.48
C ILE A 12 -56.69 -53.85 -24.50
N THR A 13 -57.81 -54.34 -25.02
CA THR A 13 -57.97 -55.76 -25.37
C THR A 13 -57.30 -56.01 -26.71
N VAL A 14 -56.11 -56.63 -26.69
CA VAL A 14 -55.34 -56.96 -27.90
C VAL A 14 -55.92 -58.22 -28.53
N ASN A 15 -56.76 -58.07 -29.56
CA ASN A 15 -57.35 -59.21 -30.26
C ASN A 15 -56.52 -59.71 -31.45
N ASP A 16 -55.48 -58.99 -31.88
CA ASP A 16 -54.62 -59.42 -32.99
C ASP A 16 -53.14 -59.04 -32.77
N ILE A 17 -52.25 -60.03 -32.83
CA ILE A 17 -50.78 -59.89 -32.64
C ILE A 17 -50.12 -59.10 -33.81
N LYS A 18 -50.86 -58.76 -34.88
CA LYS A 18 -50.31 -58.04 -36.04
C LYS A 18 -50.09 -56.54 -35.81
N ASP A 19 -50.64 -55.95 -34.74
CA ASP A 19 -50.44 -54.53 -34.38
C ASP A 19 -49.24 -54.28 -33.45
N PHE A 20 -48.48 -55.31 -33.07
CA PHE A 20 -47.32 -55.11 -32.18
C PHE A 20 -46.16 -54.33 -32.82
N LYS A 21 -46.06 -54.25 -34.16
CA LYS A 21 -45.01 -53.46 -34.83
C LYS A 21 -45.31 -51.96 -34.86
N SER A 22 -46.57 -51.54 -34.87
CA SER A 22 -46.95 -50.12 -34.86
C SER A 22 -46.88 -49.52 -33.44
N ILE A 23 -47.21 -50.31 -32.41
CA ILE A 23 -47.06 -49.91 -31.00
C ILE A 23 -45.57 -49.79 -30.63
N ARG A 24 -44.70 -50.69 -31.11
CA ARG A 24 -43.26 -50.62 -30.81
C ARG A 24 -42.60 -49.34 -31.35
N HIS A 25 -43.00 -48.87 -32.54
CA HIS A 25 -42.50 -47.60 -33.07
C HIS A 25 -43.03 -46.36 -32.33
N HIS A 26 -44.23 -46.42 -31.75
CA HIS A 26 -44.74 -45.33 -30.90
C HIS A 26 -44.11 -45.33 -29.50
N PHE A 27 -43.73 -46.49 -28.96
CA PHE A 27 -43.01 -46.59 -27.69
C PHE A 27 -41.51 -46.29 -27.82
N ASP A 28 -40.87 -46.61 -28.94
CA ASP A 28 -39.45 -46.27 -29.15
C ASP A 28 -39.25 -44.75 -29.36
N ASN A 29 -40.18 -44.06 -30.03
CA ASN A 29 -40.17 -42.60 -30.08
C ASN A 29 -40.49 -42.00 -28.70
N SER A 30 -41.54 -42.46 -27.99
CA SER A 30 -41.90 -41.89 -26.68
C SER A 30 -40.88 -42.16 -25.56
N HIS A 31 -40.12 -43.27 -25.62
CA HIS A 31 -39.00 -43.50 -24.71
C HIS A 31 -37.82 -42.57 -24.99
N HIS A 32 -37.43 -42.35 -26.24
CA HIS A 32 -36.41 -41.35 -26.56
C HIS A 32 -36.80 -39.94 -26.12
N TYR A 33 -38.08 -39.55 -26.28
CA TYR A 33 -38.57 -38.28 -25.75
C TYR A 33 -38.49 -38.22 -24.21
N ARG A 34 -38.87 -39.27 -23.49
CA ARG A 34 -38.75 -39.34 -22.02
C ARG A 34 -37.30 -39.27 -21.53
N PHE A 35 -36.37 -39.95 -22.20
CA PHE A 35 -34.94 -39.86 -21.88
C PHE A 35 -34.39 -38.45 -22.14
N SER A 36 -34.78 -37.82 -23.26
CA SER A 36 -34.34 -36.46 -23.61
C SER A 36 -34.90 -35.38 -22.66
N ILE A 37 -36.10 -35.56 -22.12
CA ILE A 37 -36.70 -34.65 -21.13
C ILE A 37 -36.00 -34.81 -19.78
N ASN A 38 -35.77 -36.05 -19.32
CA ASN A 38 -35.05 -36.27 -18.06
C ASN A 38 -33.61 -35.73 -18.11
N GLU A 39 -32.90 -35.94 -19.21
CA GLU A 39 -31.53 -35.44 -19.39
C GLU A 39 -31.47 -33.90 -19.34
N LYS A 40 -32.45 -33.21 -19.96
CA LYS A 40 -32.54 -31.75 -19.92
C LYS A 40 -32.99 -31.19 -18.57
N THR A 41 -33.88 -31.88 -17.86
CA THR A 41 -34.26 -31.51 -16.48
C THR A 41 -33.07 -31.63 -15.53
N HIS A 42 -32.26 -32.68 -15.68
CA HIS A 42 -31.01 -32.80 -14.92
C HIS A 42 -30.01 -31.69 -15.26
N LEU A 43 -29.90 -31.32 -16.53
CA LEU A 43 -29.04 -30.22 -16.95
C LEU A 43 -29.48 -28.87 -16.34
N LEU A 44 -30.78 -28.58 -16.34
CA LEU A 44 -31.35 -27.38 -15.72
C LEU A 44 -31.05 -27.33 -14.22
N LEU A 45 -31.32 -28.42 -13.49
CA LEU A 45 -31.04 -28.51 -12.05
C LEU A 45 -29.54 -28.33 -11.73
N ASN A 46 -28.66 -28.85 -12.59
CA ASN A 46 -27.22 -28.64 -12.45
C ASN A 46 -26.84 -27.18 -12.62
N HIS A 47 -27.37 -26.49 -13.63
CA HIS A 47 -27.11 -25.06 -13.84
C HIS A 47 -27.69 -24.18 -12.72
N GLU A 48 -28.87 -24.49 -12.21
CA GLU A 48 -29.45 -23.78 -11.05
C GLU A 48 -28.62 -23.98 -9.79
N SER A 49 -28.13 -25.20 -9.55
CA SER A 49 -27.24 -25.47 -8.44
C SER A 49 -25.91 -24.73 -8.59
N GLU A 50 -25.33 -24.69 -9.80
CA GLU A 50 -24.11 -23.94 -10.07
C GLU A 50 -24.32 -22.43 -9.88
N LEU A 51 -25.45 -21.89 -10.34
CA LEU A 51 -25.81 -20.48 -10.17
C LEU A 51 -25.82 -20.11 -8.68
N LYS A 52 -26.49 -20.92 -7.85
CA LYS A 52 -26.55 -20.69 -6.40
C LYS A 52 -25.17 -20.68 -5.76
N ILE A 53 -24.29 -21.61 -6.14
CA ILE A 53 -22.91 -21.67 -5.65
C ILE A 53 -22.12 -20.40 -6.04
N GLN A 54 -22.28 -19.91 -7.27
CA GLN A 54 -21.60 -18.67 -7.70
C GLN A 54 -22.13 -17.44 -6.98
N GLU A 55 -23.44 -17.35 -6.74
CA GLU A 55 -24.07 -16.24 -6.02
C GLU A 55 -23.65 -16.19 -4.54
N GLU A 56 -23.57 -17.34 -3.86
CA GLU A 56 -23.04 -17.43 -2.50
C GLU A 56 -21.58 -16.94 -2.44
N LYS A 57 -20.74 -17.38 -3.38
CA LYS A 57 -19.34 -16.95 -3.47
C LYS A 57 -19.20 -15.45 -3.76
N TYR A 58 -20.03 -14.91 -4.66
CA TYR A 58 -20.07 -13.47 -4.94
C TYR A 58 -20.37 -12.66 -3.67
N PHE A 59 -21.35 -13.10 -2.88
CA PHE A 59 -21.76 -12.41 -1.66
C PHE A 59 -20.66 -12.40 -0.59
N GLU A 60 -19.94 -13.50 -0.42
CA GLU A 60 -18.79 -13.58 0.49
C GLU A 60 -17.69 -12.58 0.09
N LEU A 61 -17.30 -12.57 -1.19
CA LEU A 61 -16.27 -11.66 -1.69
C LEU A 61 -16.69 -10.19 -1.60
N PHE A 62 -17.97 -9.90 -1.82
CA PHE A 62 -18.51 -8.55 -1.68
C PHE A 62 -18.43 -8.04 -0.23
N LYS A 63 -18.71 -8.89 0.76
CA LYS A 63 -18.53 -8.54 2.18
C LYS A 63 -17.07 -8.27 2.52
N GLU A 64 -16.15 -9.12 2.05
CA GLU A 64 -14.71 -8.91 2.25
C GLU A 64 -14.23 -7.59 1.64
N LYS A 65 -14.70 -7.27 0.43
CA LYS A 65 -14.42 -5.98 -0.23
C LYS A 65 -14.84 -4.79 0.64
N GLN A 66 -16.04 -4.81 1.21
CA GLN A 66 -16.54 -3.72 2.06
C GLN A 66 -15.69 -3.52 3.33
N ILE A 67 -15.19 -4.61 3.92
CA ILE A 67 -14.29 -4.55 5.09
C ILE A 67 -12.99 -3.83 4.71
N ILE A 68 -12.37 -4.21 3.59
CA ILE A 68 -11.14 -3.59 3.10
C ILE A 68 -11.35 -2.10 2.77
N GLU A 69 -12.45 -1.74 2.13
CA GLU A 69 -12.79 -0.34 1.81
C GLU A 69 -12.93 0.51 3.07
N LYS A 70 -13.55 -0.04 4.12
CA LYS A 70 -13.67 0.64 5.41
C LYS A 70 -12.30 0.85 6.07
N GLU A 71 -11.44 -0.16 6.05
CA GLU A 71 -10.08 -0.04 6.61
C GLU A 71 -9.24 1.02 5.87
N ILE A 72 -9.36 1.12 4.54
CA ILE A 72 -8.69 2.14 3.74
C ILE A 72 -9.17 3.55 4.16
N GLU A 73 -10.47 3.72 4.37
CA GLU A 73 -11.05 5.00 4.77
C GLU A 73 -10.59 5.41 6.18
N GLU A 74 -10.55 4.47 7.12
CA GLU A 74 -10.02 4.69 8.47
C GLU A 74 -8.55 5.15 8.44
N ILE A 75 -7.71 4.57 7.57
CA ILE A 75 -6.31 5.00 7.41
C ILE A 75 -6.22 6.43 6.86
N LYS A 76 -7.04 6.78 5.86
CA LYS A 76 -7.05 8.12 5.26
C LYS A 76 -7.51 9.20 6.23
N GLN A 77 -8.48 8.88 7.09
CA GLN A 77 -9.01 9.80 8.10
C GLN A 77 -8.07 9.95 9.31
N SER A 78 -7.07 9.09 9.44
CA SER A 78 -6.08 9.18 10.51
C SER A 78 -5.35 10.53 10.48
N LYS A 79 -5.39 11.26 11.62
CA LYS A 79 -4.67 12.52 11.83
C LYS A 79 -3.16 12.40 11.57
N LEU A 80 -2.58 11.20 11.74
CA LEU A 80 -1.17 10.91 11.50
C LEU A 80 -0.82 10.90 10.01
N PHE A 81 -1.77 10.53 9.13
CA PHE A 81 -1.58 10.53 7.69
C PHE A 81 -1.68 11.95 7.11
N ASN A 82 -2.60 12.77 7.62
CA ASN A 82 -2.81 14.14 7.08
C ASN A 82 -1.71 15.15 7.47
N LYS A 83 -0.83 14.83 8.42
CA LYS A 83 0.37 15.64 8.74
C LYS A 83 1.53 15.47 7.75
N ILE A 84 1.40 14.58 6.76
CA ILE A 84 2.48 14.19 5.83
C ILE A 84 2.84 15.31 4.82
N ILE A 85 1.93 16.27 4.56
CA ILE A 85 2.08 17.21 3.44
C ILE A 85 2.90 18.47 3.80
N ASP A 86 3.08 18.79 5.09
CA ASP A 86 3.59 20.11 5.49
C ASP A 86 5.04 20.17 5.98
N GLN A 87 5.79 19.05 5.95
CA GLN A 87 7.19 19.07 6.39
C GLN A 87 8.13 19.33 5.22
N GLN A 88 8.33 20.62 4.91
CA GLN A 88 9.44 21.06 4.09
C GLN A 88 10.76 20.61 4.73
N ASP A 89 11.61 19.96 3.94
CA ASP A 89 13.01 19.78 4.28
C ASP A 89 13.64 21.17 4.43
N ASN A 90 13.87 21.61 5.66
CA ASN A 90 14.61 22.83 5.93
C ASN A 90 16.04 22.63 5.40
N LEU A 91 16.31 23.18 4.22
CA LEU A 91 17.63 23.13 3.61
C LEU A 91 18.60 23.92 4.50
N ILE A 92 19.50 23.21 5.19
CA ILE A 92 20.60 23.84 5.92
C ILE A 92 21.65 24.28 4.89
N LEU A 93 21.75 25.59 4.65
CA LEU A 93 22.74 26.14 3.73
C LEU A 93 24.14 26.15 4.36
N PHE A 94 25.14 25.69 3.61
CA PHE A 94 26.54 25.70 4.01
C PHE A 94 27.16 27.11 3.90
N PRO A 95 27.80 27.65 4.95
CA PRO A 95 28.36 29.01 4.95
C PRO A 95 29.75 29.08 4.29
N TYR A 96 29.82 28.78 2.99
CA TYR A 96 31.07 28.65 2.23
C TYR A 96 32.00 29.88 2.36
N ARG A 97 31.43 31.09 2.26
CA ARG A 97 32.19 32.35 2.34
C ARG A 97 32.85 32.54 3.71
N SER A 98 32.16 32.18 4.80
CA SER A 98 32.71 32.32 6.15
C SER A 98 33.90 31.39 6.39
N PHE A 99 33.86 30.17 5.84
CA PHE A 99 35.02 29.28 5.87
C PHE A 99 36.19 29.82 5.04
N LEU A 100 35.94 30.42 3.88
CA LEU A 100 36.99 31.08 3.09
C LEU A 100 37.64 32.24 3.86
N ASN A 101 36.84 33.10 4.50
CA ASN A 101 37.35 34.24 5.25
C ASN A 101 38.21 33.80 6.44
N LEU A 102 37.79 32.77 7.18
CA LEU A 102 38.55 32.22 8.30
C LEU A 102 39.90 31.64 7.89
N ARG A 103 40.05 31.18 6.63
CA ARG A 103 41.33 30.71 6.12
C ARG A 103 42.43 31.78 6.21
N HIS A 104 42.10 33.06 6.19
CA HIS A 104 43.09 34.12 6.28
C HIS A 104 43.51 34.45 7.73
N TRP A 105 42.88 33.85 8.74
CA TRP A 105 43.17 34.14 10.14
C TRP A 105 44.50 33.55 10.61
N HIS A 106 45.42 34.38 11.09
CA HIS A 106 46.69 33.93 11.64
C HIS A 106 46.57 33.29 13.02
N ARG A 107 45.70 33.82 13.90
CA ARG A 107 45.49 33.31 15.25
C ARG A 107 44.06 33.58 15.72
N ALA A 108 43.45 32.60 16.39
CA ALA A 108 42.18 32.78 17.06
C ALA A 108 42.35 33.46 18.44
N PRO A 109 41.41 34.33 18.86
CA PRO A 109 41.31 34.80 20.25
C PRO A 109 41.28 33.63 21.24
N LYS A 110 41.89 33.78 22.42
CA LYS A 110 42.05 32.69 23.42
C LYS A 110 40.74 31.94 23.70
N ARG A 111 39.62 32.66 23.87
CA ARG A 111 38.31 32.05 24.12
C ARG A 111 37.72 31.35 22.88
N LEU A 112 37.99 31.84 21.66
CA LEU A 112 37.53 31.19 20.43
C LEU A 112 38.36 29.96 20.04
N LYS A 113 39.52 29.71 20.67
CA LYS A 113 40.31 28.49 20.39
C LYS A 113 39.52 27.22 20.68
N ILE A 114 38.70 27.21 21.74
CA ILE A 114 37.85 26.06 22.10
C ILE A 114 36.83 25.79 20.99
N PHE A 115 36.24 26.85 20.40
CA PHE A 115 35.33 26.72 19.26
C PHE A 115 36.03 26.07 18.06
N PHE A 116 37.25 26.52 17.72
CA PHE A 116 38.00 25.92 16.62
C PHE A 116 38.48 24.48 16.91
N GLN A 117 38.79 24.14 18.15
CA GLN A 117 39.07 22.76 18.56
C GLN A 117 37.83 21.87 18.37
N ALA A 118 36.65 22.40 18.68
CA ALA A 118 35.40 21.70 18.44
C ALA A 118 35.15 21.48 16.95
N LEU A 119 35.42 22.47 16.09
CA LEU A 119 35.37 22.28 14.64
C LEU A 119 36.34 21.19 14.18
N ALA A 120 37.57 21.20 14.69
CA ALA A 120 38.54 20.16 14.36
C ALA A 120 38.02 18.76 14.73
N TYR A 121 37.46 18.61 15.93
CA TYR A 121 36.82 17.36 16.36
C TYR A 121 35.67 16.96 15.44
N LEU A 122 34.72 17.88 15.21
CA LEU A 122 33.52 17.62 14.41
C LEU A 122 33.86 17.12 13.01
N PHE A 123 34.91 17.67 12.38
CA PHE A 123 35.38 17.28 11.04
C PHE A 123 36.50 16.23 11.06
N SER A 124 36.75 15.57 12.20
CA SER A 124 37.76 14.52 12.35
C SER A 124 39.17 14.96 11.90
N ILE A 125 39.52 16.22 12.16
CA ILE A 125 40.83 16.78 11.89
C ILE A 125 41.75 16.42 13.05
N LYS A 126 42.85 15.71 12.75
CA LYS A 126 43.77 15.15 13.75
C LYS A 126 44.46 16.21 14.62
N THR A 127 44.55 17.45 14.14
CA THR A 127 45.23 18.53 14.85
C THR A 127 44.24 19.38 15.63
N ASN A 128 44.63 19.85 16.82
CA ASN A 128 43.86 20.83 17.58
C ASN A 128 43.86 22.25 16.95
N ASP A 129 44.57 22.45 15.83
CA ASP A 129 44.70 23.73 15.14
C ASP A 129 43.93 23.75 13.81
N PHE A 130 42.61 23.88 13.93
CA PHE A 130 41.69 23.93 12.78
C PHE A 130 42.06 25.00 11.75
N LEU A 131 42.50 26.18 12.19
CA LEU A 131 42.81 27.31 11.28
C LEU A 131 44.04 27.00 10.43
N THR A 132 45.04 26.33 10.98
CA THR A 132 46.22 25.89 10.23
C THR A 132 45.85 24.83 9.19
N GLU A 133 45.01 23.86 9.54
CA GLU A 133 44.53 22.86 8.57
C GLU A 133 43.65 23.49 7.47
N LEU A 134 42.78 24.43 7.82
CA LEU A 134 41.97 25.19 6.86
C LEU A 134 42.84 25.99 5.87
N LYS A 135 43.99 26.47 6.32
CA LYS A 135 44.99 27.16 5.49
C LYS A 135 45.71 26.23 4.54
N LEU A 136 46.23 25.13 5.05
CA LEU A 136 47.11 24.23 4.30
C LEU A 136 46.34 23.33 3.32
N ASN A 137 45.09 22.99 3.65
CA ASN A 137 44.31 22.04 2.87
C ASN A 137 43.25 22.73 2.01
N HIS A 138 43.60 22.96 0.74
CA HIS A 138 42.72 23.61 -0.26
C HIS A 138 41.39 22.89 -0.49
N ASN A 139 41.31 21.59 -0.20
CA ASN A 139 40.09 20.79 -0.37
C ASN A 139 39.26 20.65 0.91
N LEU A 140 39.74 21.16 2.05
CA LEU A 140 39.06 20.96 3.33
C LEU A 140 37.67 21.59 3.34
N ILE A 141 37.51 22.81 2.82
CA ILE A 141 36.20 23.48 2.76
C ILE A 141 35.19 22.65 1.95
N ARG A 142 35.64 22.07 0.83
CA ARG A 142 34.80 21.18 0.02
C ARG A 142 34.41 19.91 0.79
N LYS A 143 35.34 19.32 1.55
CA LYS A 143 35.03 18.17 2.41
C LYS A 143 34.01 18.53 3.48
N ILE A 144 34.18 19.67 4.15
CA ILE A 144 33.25 20.19 5.16
C ILE A 144 31.86 20.45 4.56
N GLN A 145 31.79 21.02 3.35
CA GLN A 145 30.52 21.32 2.67
C GLN A 145 29.63 20.08 2.50
N PHE A 146 30.23 18.93 2.17
CA PHE A 146 29.50 17.67 1.97
C PHE A 146 29.52 16.78 3.21
N TYR A 147 30.09 17.25 4.32
CA TYR A 147 30.18 16.47 5.54
C TYR A 147 28.82 16.38 6.23
N GLN A 148 28.38 15.16 6.48
CA GLN A 148 27.18 14.86 7.25
C GLN A 148 27.61 14.08 8.50
N PRO A 149 27.72 14.73 9.67
CA PRO A 149 28.09 14.03 10.89
C PRO A 149 27.01 13.01 11.26
N SER A 150 27.43 11.85 11.77
CA SER A 150 26.49 10.88 12.35
C SER A 150 25.94 11.42 13.67
N SER A 151 24.78 10.91 14.08
CA SER A 151 24.18 11.28 15.38
C SER A 151 25.10 10.96 16.55
N THR A 152 25.92 9.89 16.46
CA THR A 152 26.93 9.54 17.47
C THR A 152 28.01 10.61 17.59
N VAL A 153 28.55 11.07 16.47
CA VAL A 153 29.56 12.15 16.44
C VAL A 153 28.98 13.44 17.01
N LEU A 154 27.72 13.77 16.70
CA LEU A 154 27.04 14.93 17.26
C LEU A 154 26.80 14.83 18.77
N ASP A 155 26.49 13.63 19.28
CA ASP A 155 26.30 13.41 20.72
C ASP A 155 27.63 13.53 21.47
N GLU A 156 28.70 12.94 20.95
CA GLU A 156 30.05 13.10 21.51
C GLU A 156 30.52 14.54 21.45
N PHE A 157 30.28 15.23 20.32
CA PHE A 157 30.58 16.65 20.17
C PHE A 157 29.87 17.48 21.25
N ARG A 158 28.59 17.20 21.51
CA ARG A 158 27.81 17.90 22.55
C ARG A 158 28.35 17.64 23.95
N ILE A 159 28.73 16.40 24.26
CA ILE A 159 29.29 16.03 25.57
C ILE A 159 30.66 16.69 25.77
N ASN A 160 31.56 16.54 24.79
CA ASN A 160 32.95 16.99 24.89
C ASN A 160 33.09 18.52 24.82
N PHE A 161 32.13 19.19 24.16
CA PHE A 161 32.14 20.64 23.98
C PHE A 161 30.93 21.32 24.63
N PHE A 162 30.34 20.71 25.65
CA PHE A 162 29.25 21.31 26.44
C PHE A 162 29.61 22.71 26.98
N HIS A 163 30.89 22.91 27.32
CA HIS A 163 31.45 24.20 27.75
C HIS A 163 31.43 25.29 26.66
N LEU A 164 31.23 24.96 25.39
CA LEU A 164 30.96 25.98 24.36
C LEU A 164 29.65 26.71 24.61
N ASN A 165 28.70 26.13 25.35
CA ASN A 165 27.50 26.83 25.80
C ASN A 165 27.83 27.99 26.76
N GLU A 166 29.01 27.98 27.40
CA GLU A 166 29.50 29.10 28.22
C GLU A 166 30.00 30.26 27.37
N ILE A 167 30.33 30.03 26.09
CA ILE A 167 30.65 31.07 25.11
C ILE A 167 29.34 31.45 24.42
N SER A 168 28.74 32.58 24.83
CA SER A 168 27.53 33.06 24.18
C SER A 168 27.74 33.28 22.68
N LEU A 169 26.74 32.93 21.86
CA LEU A 169 26.76 33.25 20.42
C LEU A 169 27.00 34.74 20.18
N GLU A 170 26.49 35.59 21.06
CA GLU A 170 26.74 37.04 21.09
C GLU A 170 28.24 37.37 21.24
N TYR A 171 28.96 36.66 22.13
CA TYR A 171 30.41 36.81 22.24
C TYR A 171 31.11 36.42 20.95
N ILE A 172 30.73 35.29 20.32
CA ILE A 172 31.33 34.84 19.05
C ILE A 172 31.08 35.89 17.96
N GLN A 173 29.85 36.39 17.85
CA GLN A 173 29.46 37.44 16.90
C GLN A 173 30.29 38.70 17.07
N ASN A 174 30.47 39.16 18.32
CA ASN A 174 31.28 40.33 18.66
C ASN A 174 32.78 40.15 18.34
N LYS A 175 33.25 38.91 18.18
CA LYS A 175 34.64 38.61 17.80
C LYS A 175 34.82 38.33 16.32
N SER A 176 33.84 37.70 15.67
CA SER A 176 33.85 37.42 14.24
C SER A 176 32.47 37.00 13.74
N PHE A 177 31.97 37.77 12.78
CA PHE A 177 30.77 37.43 12.05
C PHE A 177 30.88 36.08 11.32
N ASP A 178 32.06 35.76 10.78
CA ASP A 178 32.29 34.49 10.08
C ASP A 178 32.26 33.29 11.05
N ALA A 179 32.90 33.42 12.21
CA ALA A 179 32.87 32.38 13.24
C ALA A 179 31.44 32.18 13.77
N TYR A 180 30.70 33.28 13.95
CA TYR A 180 29.29 33.25 14.36
C TYR A 180 28.41 32.55 13.33
N THR A 181 28.58 32.85 12.04
CA THR A 181 27.83 32.21 10.96
C THR A 181 28.05 30.69 10.95
N ILE A 182 29.30 30.25 11.18
CA ILE A 182 29.62 28.82 11.28
C ILE A 182 29.05 28.19 12.55
N ALA A 183 29.08 28.92 13.68
CA ALA A 183 28.47 28.45 14.93
C ALA A 183 26.97 28.24 14.79
N ILE A 184 26.24 29.17 14.15
CA ILE A 184 24.81 29.00 13.83
C ILE A 184 24.59 27.79 12.93
N TRP A 185 25.40 27.64 11.88
CA TRP A 185 25.26 26.53 10.96
C TRP A 185 25.40 25.18 11.67
N ILE A 186 26.36 25.03 12.58
CA ILE A 186 26.53 23.81 13.40
C ILE A 186 25.34 23.60 14.34
N HIS A 187 24.90 24.67 15.00
CA HIS A 187 23.72 24.61 15.85
C HIS A 187 22.46 24.14 15.08
N ASN A 188 22.31 24.58 13.83
CA ASN A 188 21.23 24.13 12.96
C ASN A 188 21.36 22.65 12.56
N ILE A 189 22.58 22.16 12.33
CA ILE A 189 22.84 20.73 12.09
C ILE A 189 22.41 19.90 13.30
N GLU A 190 22.83 20.29 14.51
CA GLU A 190 22.46 19.59 15.74
C GLU A 190 20.96 19.60 16.00
N ASN A 191 20.31 20.76 15.84
CA ASN A 191 18.87 20.89 16.00
C ASN A 191 18.13 20.03 14.98
N THR A 192 18.60 19.97 13.75
CA THR A 192 17.99 19.14 12.70
C THR A 192 18.14 17.66 13.01
N ASP A 193 19.30 17.20 13.48
CA ASP A 193 19.49 15.81 13.92
C ASP A 193 18.58 15.46 15.11
N ARG A 194 18.47 16.35 16.10
CA ARG A 194 17.56 16.17 17.24
C ARG A 194 16.10 16.09 16.79
N LEU A 195 15.67 16.99 15.90
CA LEU A 195 14.32 16.98 15.35
C LEU A 195 14.05 15.71 14.54
N LYS A 196 15.03 15.24 13.75
CA LYS A 196 14.95 13.96 13.03
C LYS A 196 14.75 12.80 14.00
N ARG A 197 15.51 12.71 15.08
CA ARG A 197 15.36 11.66 16.10
C ARG A 197 14.00 11.70 16.79
N LEU A 198 13.52 12.89 17.15
CA LEU A 198 12.19 13.06 17.77
C LEU A 198 11.06 12.65 16.81
N LYS A 199 11.22 12.91 15.51
CA LYS A 199 10.23 12.57 14.48
C LYS A 199 10.39 11.18 13.88
N GLN A 200 11.51 10.50 14.11
CA GLN A 200 11.78 9.17 13.58
C GLN A 200 10.66 8.15 13.85
N PRO A 201 10.10 8.03 15.09
CA PRO A 201 8.99 7.11 15.31
C PRO A 201 7.73 7.50 14.51
N GLU A 202 7.47 8.80 14.33
CA GLU A 202 6.36 9.27 13.48
C GLU A 202 6.58 8.91 12.01
N ILE A 203 7.81 9.10 11.50
CA ILE A 203 8.19 8.76 10.12
C ILE A 203 8.10 7.24 9.89
N GLU A 204 8.55 6.43 10.83
CA GLU A 204 8.46 4.96 10.76
C GLU A 204 6.99 4.50 10.79
N ASN A 205 6.17 5.05 11.68
CA ASN A 205 4.73 4.79 11.72
C ASN A 205 4.04 5.20 10.41
N GLN A 206 4.41 6.35 9.83
CA GLN A 206 3.90 6.78 8.53
C GLN A 206 4.30 5.84 7.40
N LYS A 207 5.55 5.37 7.38
CA LYS A 207 6.03 4.38 6.40
C LYS A 207 5.25 3.08 6.53
N GLN A 208 4.99 2.61 7.75
CA GLN A 208 4.17 1.43 8.01
C GLN A 208 2.73 1.62 7.53
N LEU A 209 2.09 2.74 7.85
CA LEU A 209 0.74 3.07 7.37
C LEU A 209 0.67 3.14 5.84
N LYS A 210 1.68 3.71 5.18
CA LYS A 210 1.77 3.76 3.72
C LYS A 210 1.90 2.36 3.10
N ASN A 211 2.73 1.50 3.69
CA ASN A 211 2.86 0.11 3.24
C ASN A 211 1.55 -0.65 3.40
N LYS A 212 0.91 -0.54 4.57
CA LYS A 212 -0.41 -1.14 4.84
C LYS A 212 -1.47 -0.66 3.84
N LEU A 213 -1.50 0.65 3.55
CA LEU A 213 -2.42 1.23 2.57
C LEU A 213 -2.21 0.63 1.17
N ASN A 214 -0.95 0.46 0.75
CA ASN A 214 -0.63 -0.15 -0.54
C ASN A 214 -1.05 -1.63 -0.60
N GLU A 215 -0.84 -2.39 0.48
CA GLU A 215 -1.28 -3.77 0.59
C GLU A 215 -2.81 -3.89 0.52
N LEU A 216 -3.55 -3.04 1.27
CA LEU A 216 -5.01 -3.03 1.23
C LEU A 216 -5.55 -2.64 -0.15
N ASN A 217 -4.94 -1.67 -0.82
CA ASN A 217 -5.33 -1.30 -2.19
C ASN A 217 -5.09 -2.44 -3.19
N LEU A 218 -3.99 -3.18 -3.04
CA LEU A 218 -3.72 -4.35 -3.87
C LEU A 218 -4.75 -5.47 -3.62
N ASN A 219 -5.07 -5.72 -2.35
CA ASN A 219 -6.10 -6.69 -1.97
C ASN A 219 -7.48 -6.29 -2.51
N LEU A 220 -7.84 -5.01 -2.42
CA LEU A 220 -9.08 -4.47 -2.98
C LEU A 220 -9.15 -4.71 -4.48
N PHE A 221 -8.08 -4.42 -5.20
CA PHE A 221 -7.99 -4.65 -6.65
C PHE A 221 -8.14 -6.13 -7.02
N ASN A 222 -7.50 -7.03 -6.27
CA ASN A 222 -7.63 -8.48 -6.49
C ASN A 222 -9.07 -8.95 -6.24
N LYS A 223 -9.70 -8.49 -5.15
CA LYS A 223 -11.11 -8.82 -4.85
C LYS A 223 -12.07 -8.29 -5.90
N GLN A 224 -11.84 -7.08 -6.43
CA GLN A 224 -12.62 -6.53 -7.54
C GLN A 224 -12.50 -7.41 -8.80
N LYS A 225 -11.30 -7.90 -9.13
CA LYS A 225 -11.11 -8.83 -10.25
C LYS A 225 -11.80 -10.17 -10.03
N GLU A 226 -11.72 -10.74 -8.82
CA GLU A 226 -12.40 -11.99 -8.49
C GLU A 226 -13.92 -11.85 -8.60
N ILE A 227 -14.48 -10.74 -8.11
CA ILE A 227 -15.90 -10.41 -8.22
C ILE A 227 -16.30 -10.32 -9.70
N GLN A 228 -15.55 -9.58 -10.51
CA GLN A 228 -15.85 -9.43 -11.94
C GLN A 228 -15.84 -10.78 -12.68
N LEU A 229 -14.89 -11.67 -12.35
CA LEU A 229 -14.85 -13.01 -12.92
C LEU A 229 -16.08 -13.85 -12.54
N ILE A 230 -16.59 -13.70 -11.32
CA ILE A 230 -17.78 -14.40 -10.85
C ILE A 230 -19.04 -13.80 -11.46
N GLU A 231 -19.14 -12.49 -11.60
CA GLU A 231 -20.25 -11.82 -12.30
C GLU A 231 -20.38 -12.35 -13.73
N ASN A 232 -19.26 -12.42 -14.47
CA ASN A 232 -19.24 -13.01 -15.81
C ASN A 232 -19.71 -14.47 -15.81
N LYS A 233 -19.29 -15.27 -14.82
CA LYS A 233 -19.74 -16.67 -14.71
C LYS A 233 -21.23 -16.76 -14.42
N ILE A 234 -21.74 -15.96 -13.48
CA ILE A 234 -23.18 -15.89 -13.17
C ILE A 234 -23.96 -15.55 -14.44
N GLU A 235 -23.49 -14.59 -15.23
CA GLU A 235 -24.13 -14.22 -16.49
C GLU A 235 -24.13 -15.39 -17.48
N THR A 236 -23.00 -16.07 -17.69
CA THR A 236 -22.94 -17.25 -18.57
C THR A 236 -23.85 -18.39 -18.13
N VAL A 237 -23.98 -18.64 -16.82
CA VAL A 237 -24.87 -19.67 -16.27
C VAL A 237 -26.34 -19.26 -16.46
N LYS A 238 -26.67 -17.98 -16.25
CA LYS A 238 -28.03 -17.46 -16.51
C LYS A 238 -28.42 -17.59 -17.98
N GLU A 239 -27.50 -17.30 -18.90
CA GLU A 239 -27.73 -17.50 -20.34
C GLU A 239 -27.94 -18.98 -20.68
N ALA A 240 -27.16 -19.89 -20.09
CA ALA A 240 -27.32 -21.33 -20.28
C ALA A 240 -28.65 -21.86 -19.74
N ILE A 241 -29.10 -21.39 -18.58
CA ILE A 241 -30.43 -21.69 -18.02
C ILE A 241 -31.51 -21.24 -19.00
N LEU A 242 -31.46 -19.99 -19.45
CA LEU A 242 -32.46 -19.43 -20.37
C LEU A 242 -32.51 -20.19 -21.71
N GLN A 243 -31.35 -20.61 -22.23
CA GLN A 243 -31.30 -21.45 -23.43
C GLN A 243 -31.94 -22.82 -23.17
N THR A 244 -31.62 -23.45 -22.04
CA THR A 244 -32.17 -24.76 -21.65
C THR A 244 -33.69 -24.69 -21.49
N GLU A 245 -34.20 -23.65 -20.83
CA GLU A 245 -35.63 -23.36 -20.67
C GLU A 245 -36.34 -23.16 -22.02
N LYS A 246 -35.77 -22.36 -22.92
CA LYS A 246 -36.32 -22.16 -24.28
C LYS A 246 -36.44 -23.48 -25.04
N HIS A 247 -35.40 -24.32 -25.00
CA HIS A 247 -35.43 -25.63 -25.65
C HIS A 247 -36.43 -26.58 -25.00
N HIS A 248 -36.59 -26.51 -23.67
CA HIS A 248 -37.59 -27.28 -22.96
C HIS A 248 -39.00 -26.84 -23.35
N HIS A 249 -39.28 -25.53 -23.40
CA HIS A 249 -40.57 -24.98 -23.83
C HIS A 249 -40.95 -25.40 -25.26
N ILE A 250 -40.01 -25.32 -26.21
CA ILE A 250 -40.23 -25.77 -27.60
C ILE A 250 -40.69 -27.24 -27.65
N LEU A 251 -40.10 -28.12 -26.83
CA LEU A 251 -40.48 -29.53 -26.79
C LEU A 251 -41.87 -29.78 -26.20
N PHE A 252 -42.37 -28.86 -25.34
CA PHE A 252 -43.69 -28.97 -24.73
C PHE A 252 -44.80 -28.34 -25.57
N GLU A 253 -44.53 -27.23 -26.29
CA GLU A 253 -45.52 -26.62 -27.21
C GLU A 253 -45.67 -27.36 -28.54
N SER A 254 -44.68 -28.15 -28.94
CA SER A 254 -44.77 -29.01 -30.14
C SER A 254 -45.56 -30.30 -29.93
N ASN A 255 -46.05 -30.56 -28.71
CA ASN A 255 -46.91 -31.69 -28.32
C ASN A 255 -48.36 -31.23 -28.10
#